data_AF-A0A0A5HYB2-F1
#
_entry.id   AF-A0A0A5HYB2-F1
#
_cell.length_a   1.000
_cell.length_b   1.000
_cell.length_c   1.000
_cell.angle_alpha   90.00
_cell.angle_beta   90.00
_cell.angle_gamma   90.00
#
_symmetry.space_group_name_H-M   'P 1'
#
loop_
_entity.id
_entity.type
_entity.pdbx_description
1 polymer ?
#
loop_
_entity_poly.entity_id
_entity_poly.type
_entity_poly.pdbx_seq_one_letter_code
_entity_poly.pdbx_strand_id
1 'polypeptide(L)'
;MDFLYESLGYISNVFGSIKDFLYSIPDFVLSCFTYAWYFLIKLYISLKISMVEMAYSVASMLLSEYEVYTVLNVMFNKLSPDLRNAAFQLGVVDAIRIVIDAMATAFVLRIMGW
;
A
#
# COMPACT_ATOMS: atom_id res chain seq x y z
N MET A 1 23.73 61.55 -18.37
CA MET A 1 22.76 60.79 -19.18
C MET A 1 22.78 59.32 -18.78
N ASP A 2 23.95 58.72 -18.54
CA ASP A 2 24.09 57.30 -18.16
C ASP A 2 23.37 56.93 -16.84
N PHE A 3 23.44 57.77 -15.82
CA PHE A 3 22.75 57.55 -14.54
C PHE A 3 21.21 57.48 -14.66
N LEU A 4 20.63 58.23 -15.60
CA LEU A 4 19.19 58.19 -15.86
C LEU A 4 18.78 56.92 -16.64
N TYR A 5 19.64 56.43 -17.53
CA TYR A 5 19.41 55.19 -18.25
C TYR A 5 19.57 53.95 -17.35
N GLU A 6 20.58 53.92 -16.48
CA GLU A 6 20.77 52.84 -15.51
C GLU A 6 19.64 52.78 -14.48
N SER A 7 19.20 53.93 -13.97
CA SER A 7 18.08 53.98 -13.01
C SER A 7 16.75 53.58 -13.65
N LEU A 8 16.46 54.00 -14.89
CA LEU A 8 15.29 53.54 -15.63
C LEU A 8 15.37 52.03 -15.96
N GLY A 9 16.55 51.51 -16.29
CA GLY A 9 16.78 50.07 -16.50
C GLY A 9 16.58 49.25 -15.22
N TYR A 10 17.05 49.75 -14.08
CA TYR A 10 16.85 49.11 -12.78
C TYR A 10 15.37 49.09 -12.39
N ILE A 11 14.67 50.21 -12.56
CA ILE A 11 13.22 50.30 -12.31
C ILE A 11 12.46 49.32 -13.22
N SER A 12 12.78 49.29 -14.51
CA SER A 12 12.18 48.35 -15.47
C SER A 12 12.40 46.88 -15.08
N ASN A 13 13.60 46.53 -14.63
CA ASN A 13 13.91 45.16 -14.19
C ASN A 13 13.16 44.78 -12.91
N VAL A 14 13.06 45.71 -11.95
CA VAL A 14 12.28 45.49 -10.72
C VAL A 14 10.79 45.28 -11.03
N PHE A 15 10.21 46.09 -11.92
CA PHE A 15 8.83 45.90 -12.37
C PHE A 15 8.62 44.60 -13.15
N GLY A 16 9.61 44.18 -13.94
CA GLY A 16 9.62 42.88 -14.62
C GLY A 16 9.61 41.72 -13.63
N SER A 17 10.50 41.74 -12.64
CA SER A 17 10.59 40.69 -11.61
C SER A 17 9.32 40.59 -10.74
N ILE A 18 8.68 41.72 -10.42
CA ILE A 18 7.40 41.72 -9.69
C ILE A 18 6.28 41.12 -10.54
N LYS A 19 6.25 41.43 -11.84
CA LYS A 19 5.28 40.86 -12.77
C LYS A 19 5.48 39.36 -12.92
N ASP A 20 6.71 38.89 -13.11
CA ASP A 20 7.04 37.47 -13.24
C ASP A 20 6.75 36.69 -11.94
N PHE A 21 6.95 37.33 -10.78
CA PHE A 21 6.54 36.77 -9.49
C PHE A 21 5.01 36.57 -9.43
N LEU A 22 4.22 37.55 -9.87
CA LEU A 22 2.76 37.41 -9.90
C LEU A 22 2.27 36.35 -10.89
N TYR A 23 2.95 36.17 -12.02
CA TYR A 23 2.61 35.12 -13.00
C TYR A 23 3.03 33.70 -12.56
N SER A 24 4.02 33.56 -11.68
CA SER A 24 4.48 32.25 -11.18
C SER A 24 3.65 31.69 -10.01
N ILE A 25 2.82 32.51 -9.36
CA ILE A 25 1.88 32.08 -8.31
C ILE A 25 0.94 30.95 -8.79
N PRO A 26 0.23 31.05 -9.92
CA PRO A 26 -0.65 29.98 -10.40
C PRO A 26 0.11 28.69 -10.72
N ASP A 27 1.33 28.77 -11.28
CA ASP A 27 2.16 27.60 -11.57
C ASP A 27 2.65 26.90 -10.29
N PHE A 28 2.98 27.69 -9.25
CA PHE A 28 3.31 27.14 -7.94
C PHE A 28 2.11 26.43 -7.31
N VAL A 29 0.91 27.02 -7.41
CA VAL A 29 -0.33 26.39 -6.92
C VAL A 29 -0.60 25.08 -7.65
N LEU A 30 -0.49 25.05 -8.99
CA LEU A 30 -0.62 23.83 -9.79
C LEU A 30 0.39 22.74 -9.39
N SER A 31 1.64 23.14 -9.14
CA SER A 31 2.70 22.23 -8.67
C SER A 31 2.40 21.67 -7.27
N CYS A 32 1.92 22.51 -6.35
CA CYS A 32 1.47 22.09 -5.02
C CYS A 32 0.28 21.11 -5.10
N PHE A 33 -0.71 21.38 -5.95
CA PHE A 33 -1.83 20.47 -6.17
C PHE A 33 -1.37 19.13 -6.75
N THR A 34 -0.44 19.15 -7.70
CA THR A 34 0.14 17.93 -8.28
C THR A 34 0.85 17.10 -7.22
N TYR A 35 1.64 17.74 -6.34
CA TYR A 35 2.33 17.05 -5.25
C TYR A 35 1.36 16.53 -4.17
N ALA A 36 0.32 17.31 -3.84
CA ALA A 36 -0.73 16.89 -2.93
C ALA A 36 -1.46 15.65 -3.47
N TRP A 37 -1.76 15.63 -4.76
CA TRP A 37 -2.41 14.48 -5.41
C TRP A 37 -1.51 13.25 -5.42
N TYR A 38 -0.22 13.41 -5.71
CA TYR A 38 0.77 12.35 -5.61
C TYR A 38 0.82 11.75 -4.18
N PHE A 39 0.83 12.61 -3.17
CA PHE A 39 0.79 12.16 -1.77
C PHE A 39 -0.49 11.41 -1.42
N LEU A 40 -1.66 11.89 -1.87
CA LEU A 40 -2.94 11.23 -1.65
C LEU A 40 -3.01 9.84 -2.29
N ILE A 41 -2.52 9.68 -3.52
CA ILE A 41 -2.46 8.37 -4.18
C ILE A 41 -1.55 7.43 -3.39
N LYS A 42 -0.38 7.91 -2.96
CA LYS A 42 0.55 7.11 -2.15
C LYS A 42 -0.10 6.66 -0.84
N LEU A 43 -0.79 7.56 -0.15
CA LEU A 43 -1.52 7.28 1.08
C LEU A 43 -2.66 6.28 0.85
N TYR A 44 -3.41 6.42 -0.23
CA TYR A 44 -4.48 5.48 -0.61
C TYR A 44 -3.94 4.05 -0.83
N ILE A 45 -2.82 3.91 -1.55
CA ILE A 45 -2.17 2.61 -1.77
C ILE A 45 -1.67 2.03 -0.45
N SER A 46 -1.02 2.83 0.40
CA SER A 46 -0.56 2.38 1.72
C SER A 46 -1.73 1.90 2.59
N LEU A 47 -2.85 2.63 2.61
CA LEU A 47 -4.04 2.19 3.34
C LEU A 47 -4.59 0.87 2.80
N LYS A 48 -4.66 0.69 1.47
CA LYS A 48 -5.08 -0.57 0.88
C LYS A 48 -4.19 -1.74 1.27
N ILE A 49 -2.86 -1.55 1.30
CA ILE A 49 -1.91 -2.58 1.77
C ILE A 49 -2.16 -2.92 3.25
N SER A 50 -2.29 -1.92 4.12
CA SER A 50 -2.58 -2.15 5.54
C SER A 50 -3.92 -2.85 5.77
N MET A 51 -4.93 -2.63 4.91
CA MET A 51 -6.17 -3.39 4.97
C MET A 51 -5.97 -4.88 4.64
N VAL A 52 -5.06 -5.22 3.73
CA VAL A 52 -4.71 -6.63 3.45
C VAL A 52 -4.07 -7.29 4.67
N GLU A 53 -3.12 -6.60 5.31
CA GLU A 53 -2.45 -7.08 6.51
C GLU A 53 -3.44 -7.28 7.67
N MET A 54 -4.39 -6.35 7.81
CA MET A 54 -5.46 -6.46 8.79
C MET A 54 -6.38 -7.64 8.50
N ALA A 55 -6.77 -7.87 7.24
CA ALA A 55 -7.58 -9.03 6.88
C ALA A 55 -6.87 -10.35 7.15
N TYR A 56 -5.57 -10.42 6.87
CA TYR A 56 -4.77 -11.61 7.19
C TYR A 56 -4.75 -11.87 8.70
N SER A 57 -4.58 -10.80 9.49
CA SER A 57 -4.61 -10.90 10.96
C SER A 57 -5.97 -11.39 11.46
N VAL A 58 -7.07 -10.86 10.92
CA VAL A 58 -8.43 -11.32 11.27
C VAL A 58 -8.69 -12.76 10.81
N ALA A 59 -8.25 -13.13 9.61
CA ALA A 59 -8.38 -14.47 9.08
C ALA A 59 -7.63 -15.50 9.92
N SER A 60 -6.39 -15.19 10.34
CA SER A 60 -5.61 -16.07 11.20
C SER A 60 -6.22 -16.22 12.60
N MET A 61 -6.77 -15.14 13.17
CA MET A 61 -7.55 -15.22 14.42
C MET A 61 -8.76 -16.16 14.26
N LEU A 62 -9.55 -16.01 13.20
CA LEU A 62 -10.68 -16.89 12.92
C LEU A 62 -10.26 -18.35 12.75
N LEU A 63 -9.21 -18.62 11.96
CA LEU A 63 -8.72 -19.99 11.73
C LEU A 63 -8.18 -20.65 13.01
N SER A 64 -7.61 -19.85 13.92
CA SER A 64 -7.19 -20.30 15.24
C SER A 64 -8.38 -20.64 16.14
N GLU A 65 -9.43 -19.81 16.15
CA GLU A 65 -10.64 -20.06 16.95
C GLU A 65 -11.43 -21.27 16.46
N TYR A 66 -11.49 -21.49 15.15
CA TYR A 66 -12.16 -22.65 14.56
C TYR A 66 -11.32 -23.94 14.61
N GLU A 67 -10.12 -23.89 15.20
CA GLU A 67 -9.27 -25.08 15.36
C GLU A 67 -8.96 -25.79 14.03
N VAL A 68 -8.94 -25.05 12.91
CA VAL A 68 -8.77 -25.64 11.56
C VAL A 68 -7.45 -26.41 11.47
N TYR A 69 -6.43 -25.93 12.17
CA TYR A 69 -5.13 -26.56 12.27
C TYR A 69 -5.13 -27.86 13.10
N THR A 70 -5.97 -27.99 14.12
CA THR A 70 -6.07 -29.23 14.90
C THR A 70 -6.78 -30.30 14.07
N VAL A 71 -7.84 -29.95 13.35
CA VAL A 71 -8.53 -30.84 12.41
C VAL A 71 -7.59 -31.31 11.30
N LEU A 72 -6.80 -30.40 10.72
CA LEU A 72 -5.80 -30.75 9.70
C LEU A 72 -4.81 -31.79 10.23
N ASN A 73 -4.27 -31.57 11.43
CA ASN A 73 -3.31 -32.50 12.05
C ASN A 73 -3.95 -33.86 12.37
N VAL A 74 -5.22 -33.91 12.79
CA VAL A 74 -5.95 -35.17 13.02
C VAL A 74 -6.12 -35.93 11.70
N MET A 75 -6.45 -35.25 10.61
CA MET A 75 -6.58 -35.88 9.28
C MET A 75 -5.23 -36.37 8.74
N PHE A 76 -4.15 -35.63 8.97
CA PHE A 76 -2.78 -36.08 8.63
C PHE A 76 -2.30 -37.25 9.48
N ASN A 77 -2.74 -37.35 10.73
CA ASN A 77 -2.43 -38.50 11.58
C ASN A 77 -3.23 -39.76 11.23
N LYS A 78 -4.31 -39.63 10.45
CA LYS A 78 -5.04 -40.77 9.88
C LYS A 78 -4.40 -41.32 8.60
N LEU A 79 -3.42 -40.62 8.02
CA LEU A 79 -2.69 -41.12 6.86
C LEU A 79 -1.80 -42.31 7.26
N SER A 80 -1.59 -43.23 6.32
CA SER A 80 -0.64 -44.34 6.51
C SER A 80 0.78 -43.80 6.78
N PRO A 81 1.61 -44.50 7.57
CA PRO A 81 2.91 -43.99 8.02
C PRO A 81 3.84 -43.55 6.87
N ASP A 82 3.87 -44.30 5.77
CA ASP A 82 4.69 -44.00 4.60
C ASP A 82 4.20 -42.73 3.88
N LEU A 83 2.88 -42.58 3.75
CA LEU A 83 2.27 -41.44 3.08
C LEU A 83 2.39 -40.16 3.94
N ARG A 84 2.34 -40.29 5.27
CA ARG A 84 2.58 -39.19 6.21
C ARG A 84 4.03 -38.70 6.16
N ASN A 85 5.00 -39.62 6.10
CA ASN A 85 6.41 -39.26 5.94
C ASN A 85 6.69 -38.57 4.60
N ALA A 86 6.12 -39.09 3.51
CA ALA A 86 6.23 -38.46 2.19
C ALA A 86 5.57 -37.07 2.18
N ALA A 87 4.38 -36.91 2.77
CA ALA A 87 3.69 -35.63 2.87
C ALA A 87 4.45 -34.59 3.70
N PHE A 88 5.17 -35.02 4.74
CA PHE A 88 6.04 -34.16 5.55
C PHE A 88 7.29 -33.73 4.76
N GLN A 89 7.96 -34.67 4.09
CA GLN A 89 9.15 -34.35 3.27
C GLN A 89 8.84 -33.45 2.08
N LEU A 90 7.63 -33.58 1.50
CA LEU A 90 7.18 -32.76 0.39
C LEU A 90 6.59 -31.41 0.82
N GLY A 91 6.47 -31.14 2.12
CA GLY A 91 5.89 -29.88 2.63
C GLY A 91 4.40 -29.70 2.32
N VAL A 92 3.67 -30.80 2.06
CA VAL A 92 2.26 -30.76 1.67
C VAL A 92 1.39 -30.17 2.77
N VAL A 93 1.75 -30.43 4.03
CA VAL A 93 1.07 -29.89 5.20
C VAL A 93 1.14 -28.36 5.21
N ASP A 94 2.33 -27.80 5.00
CA ASP A 94 2.55 -26.36 5.02
C ASP A 94 1.90 -25.68 3.80
N ALA A 95 1.96 -26.32 2.63
CA ALA A 95 1.28 -25.84 1.43
C ALA A 95 -0.24 -25.71 1.63
N ILE A 96 -0.86 -26.71 2.26
CA ILE A 96 -2.31 -26.66 2.55
C ILE A 96 -2.64 -25.55 3.55
N ARG A 97 -1.80 -25.32 4.57
CA ARG A 97 -1.98 -24.22 5.52
C ARG A 97 -1.96 -22.86 4.81
N ILE A 98 -0.98 -22.63 3.93
CA ILE A 98 -0.87 -21.39 3.14
C ILE A 98 -2.11 -21.16 2.27
N VAL A 99 -2.64 -22.23 1.64
CA VAL A 99 -3.85 -22.11 0.81
C VAL A 99 -5.07 -21.76 1.67
N ILE A 100 -5.22 -22.37 2.85
CA ILE A 100 -6.31 -22.08 3.78
C ILE A 100 -6.22 -20.63 4.28
N ASP A 101 -5.03 -20.18 4.68
CA ASP A 101 -4.80 -18.79 5.10
C ASP A 101 -5.12 -17.79 3.99
N ALA A 102 -4.71 -18.09 2.75
CA ALA A 102 -5.00 -17.24 1.59
C ALA A 102 -6.51 -17.17 1.30
N MET A 103 -7.22 -18.30 1.37
CA MET A 103 -8.67 -18.34 1.16
C MET A 103 -9.43 -17.60 2.26
N ALA A 104 -9.03 -17.79 3.53
CA ALA A 104 -9.63 -17.08 4.66
C ALA A 104 -9.38 -15.57 4.57
N THR A 105 -8.16 -15.17 4.22
CA THR A 105 -7.81 -13.75 4.01
C THR A 105 -8.62 -13.14 2.88
N ALA A 106 -8.75 -13.83 1.73
CA ALA A 106 -9.58 -13.37 0.61
C ALA A 106 -11.07 -13.24 0.98
N PHE A 107 -11.58 -14.15 1.82
CA PHE A 107 -12.95 -14.08 2.33
C PHE A 107 -13.16 -12.86 3.25
N VAL A 108 -12.25 -12.64 4.20
CA VAL A 108 -12.30 -11.48 5.10
C VAL A 108 -12.19 -10.18 4.31
N LEU A 109 -11.29 -10.11 3.33
CA LEU A 109 -11.15 -8.97 2.42
C LEU A 109 -12.45 -8.62 1.68
N ARG A 110 -13.18 -9.64 1.21
CA ARG A 110 -14.48 -9.46 0.55
C ARG A 110 -15.55 -8.94 1.51
N ILE A 111 -15.52 -9.36 2.78
CA ILE A 111 -16.42 -8.85 3.82
C ILE A 111 -16.08 -7.40 4.19
N MET A 112 -14.80 -7.06 4.24
CA MET A 112 -14.34 -5.69 4.53
C MET A 112 -14.59 -4.70 3.38
N GLY A 113 -15.21 -5.13 2.29
CA GLY A 113 -15.60 -4.27 1.18
C GLY A 113 -14.43 -3.86 0.29
N TRP A 114 -13.43 -4.76 0.10
CA TRP A 114 -12.51 -4.61 -1.01
C TRP A 114 -13.27 -4.69 -2.34
#